data_AF-A0A6G0WYL6-F1
#
_entry.id   AF-A0A6G0WYL6-F1
#
_cell.length_a   1.000
_cell.length_b   1.000
_cell.length_c   1.000
_cell.angle_alpha   90.00
_cell.angle_beta   90.00
_cell.angle_gamma   90.00
#
_symmetry.space_group_name_H-M   'P 1'
#
loop_
_entity.id
_entity.type
_entity.pdbx_description
1 polymer ?
#
loop_
_entity_poly.entity_id
_entity_poly.type
_entity_poly.pdbx_seq_one_letter_code
_entity_poly.pdbx_strand_id
1 'polypeptide(L)'
;MVVYYAKKHSFLHMLKLQSADYVAMEVHSNEGSLTFLNDEKVYSLDQIVDASWSTHRTVTLRLTSTDGSITKDKFVFDCQADLFFFLVELGMEPSQFGGKVQRGSFSNPTKQHLRKSYSSRTNSHRRSARKSGAKSDYY
;
A
#
# COMPACT_ATOMS: atom_id res chain seq x y z
N MET A 1 3.10 -22.98 -4.11
CA MET A 1 3.57 -22.54 -2.78
C MET A 1 4.96 -21.95 -2.95
N VAL A 2 5.15 -20.69 -2.54
CA VAL A 2 6.44 -20.00 -2.58
C VAL A 2 6.62 -19.22 -1.27
N VAL A 3 7.83 -19.24 -0.71
CA VAL A 3 8.18 -18.50 0.50
C VAL A 3 9.01 -17.28 0.13
N TYR A 4 8.60 -16.13 0.64
CA TYR A 4 9.25 -14.85 0.45
C TYR A 4 9.77 -14.30 1.78
N TYR A 5 10.95 -13.69 1.75
CA TYR A 5 11.54 -13.04 2.92
C TYR A 5 11.55 -11.54 2.72
N ALA A 6 11.09 -10.80 3.73
CA ALA A 6 11.11 -9.35 3.73
C ALA A 6 11.37 -8.80 5.13
N LYS A 7 11.94 -7.59 5.19
CA LYS A 7 12.12 -6.86 6.44
C LYS A 7 10.84 -6.15 6.83
N LYS A 8 10.37 -6.31 8.07
CA LYS A 8 9.28 -5.50 8.62
C LYS A 8 9.76 -4.06 8.79
N HIS A 9 9.00 -3.13 8.24
CA HIS A 9 9.35 -1.72 8.30
C HIS A 9 9.00 -1.13 9.68
N SER A 10 10.00 -1.04 10.56
CA SER A 10 9.89 -0.36 11.86
C SER A 10 10.51 1.04 11.81
N PHE A 11 9.88 2.01 12.49
CA PHE A 11 10.46 3.33 12.67
C PHE A 11 11.77 3.27 13.48
N LEU A 12 11.85 2.40 14.48
CA LEU A 12 13.07 2.19 15.27
C LEU A 12 14.20 1.60 14.42
N HIS A 13 13.85 0.74 13.46
CA HIS A 13 14.81 0.25 12.48
C HIS A 13 15.36 1.38 11.59
N MET A 14 14.50 2.30 11.14
CA MET A 14 14.95 3.47 10.38
C MET A 14 15.93 4.35 11.18
N LEU A 15 15.71 4.47 12.49
CA LEU A 15 16.61 5.19 13.39
C LEU A 15 17.87 4.40 13.77
N LYS A 16 18.03 3.17 13.27
CA LYS A 16 19.11 2.23 13.64
C LYS A 16 19.15 1.91 15.14
N LEU A 17 18.03 2.07 15.84
CA LEU A 17 17.89 1.79 17.27
C LEU A 17 17.49 0.33 17.54
N GLN A 18 17.09 -0.41 16.51
CA GLN A 18 16.71 -1.81 16.58
C GLN A 18 17.16 -2.55 15.31
N SER A 19 17.51 -3.82 15.45
CA SER A 19 17.78 -4.73 14.33
C SER A 19 16.56 -4.85 13.40
N ALA A 20 16.80 -5.22 12.15
CA ALA A 20 15.72 -5.52 11.21
C ALA A 20 15.02 -6.81 11.63
N ASP A 21 13.70 -6.75 11.84
CA ASP A 21 12.90 -7.96 12.02
C ASP A 21 12.54 -8.51 10.64
N TYR A 22 13.04 -9.70 10.33
CA TYR A 22 12.69 -10.40 9.09
C TYR A 22 11.42 -11.20 9.27
N VAL A 23 10.60 -11.19 8.23
CA VAL A 23 9.35 -11.93 8.16
C VAL A 23 9.40 -12.85 6.95
N ALA A 24 9.06 -14.11 7.17
CA ALA A 24 8.84 -15.10 6.13
C ALA A 24 7.35 -15.18 5.83
N MET A 25 7.01 -14.98 4.56
CA MET A 25 5.65 -14.96 4.02
C MET A 25 5.50 -16.09 3.03
N GLU A 26 4.62 -17.03 3.32
CA GLU A 26 4.29 -18.14 2.44
C GLU A 26 3.01 -17.83 1.67
N VAL A 27 3.06 -17.92 0.34
CA VAL A 27 1.91 -17.69 -0.53
C VAL A 27 1.47 -19.01 -1.16
N HIS A 28 0.22 -19.39 -0.92
CA HIS A 28 -0.44 -20.54 -1.51
C HIS A 28 -1.49 -20.06 -2.51
N SER A 29 -1.04 -19.71 -3.71
CA SER A 29 -1.88 -19.11 -4.75
C SER A 29 -3.02 -20.03 -5.21
N ASN A 30 -2.81 -21.36 -5.18
CA ASN A 30 -3.83 -22.35 -5.51
C ASN A 30 -4.94 -22.45 -4.46
N GLU A 31 -4.59 -22.24 -3.18
CA GLU A 31 -5.53 -22.31 -2.05
C GLU A 31 -6.09 -20.93 -1.68
N GLY A 32 -5.53 -19.86 -2.26
CA GLY A 32 -5.91 -18.49 -1.99
C GLY A 32 -5.55 -18.05 -0.57
N SER A 33 -4.38 -18.45 -0.05
CA SER A 33 -3.92 -18.07 1.30
C SER A 33 -2.51 -17.46 1.32
N LEU A 34 -2.28 -16.61 2.33
CA LEU A 34 -1.04 -15.93 2.68
C LEU A 34 -0.77 -16.18 4.16
N THR A 35 0.35 -16.81 4.48
CA THR A 35 0.75 -17.14 5.84
C THR A 35 2.00 -16.36 6.25
N PHE A 36 1.94 -15.68 7.38
CA PHE A 36 3.10 -15.08 8.04
C PHE A 36 3.70 -16.08 9.03
N LEU A 37 4.80 -16.73 8.63
CA LEU A 37 5.37 -17.86 9.36
C LEU A 37 5.90 -17.49 10.75
N ASN A 38 6.33 -16.24 10.94
CA ASN A 38 6.87 -15.77 12.23
C ASN A 38 5.81 -15.71 13.35
N ASP A 39 4.58 -15.33 12.99
CA ASP A 39 3.48 -15.09 13.92
C ASP A 39 2.38 -16.16 13.79
N GLU A 40 2.59 -17.17 12.93
CA GLU A 40 1.61 -18.22 12.55
C GLU A 40 0.25 -17.66 12.08
N LYS A 41 0.23 -16.43 11.56
CA LYS A 41 -1.00 -15.79 11.09
C LYS A 41 -1.29 -16.18 9.65
N VAL A 42 -2.47 -16.74 9.43
CA VAL A 42 -2.96 -17.12 8.11
C VAL A 42 -4.06 -16.16 7.68
N TYR A 43 -3.94 -15.64 6.46
CA TYR A 43 -4.93 -14.79 5.82
C TYR A 43 -5.35 -15.42 4.50
N SER A 44 -6.63 -15.30 4.14
CA SER A 44 -7.06 -15.54 2.76
C SER A 44 -6.64 -14.36 1.88
N LEU A 45 -6.36 -14.59 0.60
CA LEU A 45 -6.07 -13.50 -0.35
C LEU A 45 -7.25 -12.52 -0.47
N ASP A 46 -8.49 -12.98 -0.26
CA ASP A 46 -9.68 -12.12 -0.21
C ASP A 46 -9.71 -11.20 1.03
N GLN A 47 -8.88 -11.49 2.04
CA GLN A 47 -8.68 -10.63 3.20
C GLN A 47 -7.77 -9.44 2.92
N ILE A 48 -7.08 -9.42 1.78
CA ILE A 48 -6.34 -8.24 1.30
C ILE A 48 -7.36 -7.17 0.91
N VAL A 49 -7.39 -6.07 1.66
CA VAL A 49 -8.27 -4.91 1.41
C VAL A 49 -7.65 -4.00 0.37
N ASP A 50 -6.40 -3.63 0.60
CA ASP A 50 -5.61 -2.86 -0.33
C ASP A 50 -4.12 -3.21 -0.17
N ALA A 51 -3.36 -2.95 -1.21
CA ALA A 51 -1.93 -3.04 -1.23
C ALA A 51 -1.36 -1.85 -1.98
N SER A 52 -0.18 -1.40 -1.58
CA SER A 52 0.56 -0.39 -2.33
C SER A 52 2.04 -0.71 -2.31
N TRP A 53 2.72 -0.48 -3.42
CA TRP A 53 4.13 -0.77 -3.55
C TRP A 53 4.87 0.38 -4.22
N SER A 54 6.18 0.42 -3.98
CA SER A 54 7.05 1.47 -4.52
C SER A 54 8.25 0.88 -5.24
N THR A 55 8.90 1.73 -6.02
CA THR A 55 10.15 1.43 -6.73
C THR A 55 11.32 1.10 -5.78
N HIS A 56 11.17 1.34 -4.48
CA HIS A 56 12.19 1.06 -3.45
C HIS A 56 12.02 -0.32 -2.80
N ARG A 57 11.44 -1.29 -3.50
CA ARG A 57 11.19 -2.67 -3.00
C ARG A 57 10.28 -2.73 -1.78
N THR A 58 9.45 -1.72 -1.56
CA THR A 58 8.55 -1.67 -0.41
C THR A 58 7.15 -2.07 -0.81
N VAL A 59 6.48 -2.87 0.00
CA VAL A 59 5.03 -3.10 -0.09
C VAL A 59 4.37 -2.71 1.23
N THR A 60 3.16 -2.18 1.17
CA THR A 60 2.28 -1.99 2.31
C THR A 60 1.02 -2.78 2.04
N LEU A 61 0.67 -3.71 2.92
CA LEU A 61 -0.52 -4.52 2.85
C LEU A 61 -1.50 -4.07 3.93
N ARG A 62 -2.78 -3.97 3.58
CA ARG A 62 -3.87 -3.85 4.54
C ARG A 62 -4.71 -5.11 4.49
N LEU A 63 -4.75 -5.80 5.61
CA LEU A 63 -5.43 -7.09 5.76
C LEU A 63 -6.60 -6.92 6.73
N THR A 64 -7.72 -7.56 6.44
CA THR A 64 -8.86 -7.66 7.36
C THR A 64 -8.86 -9.03 8.03
N SER A 65 -8.75 -9.04 9.34
CA SER A 65 -8.91 -10.24 10.16
C SER A 65 -10.38 -10.69 10.19
N THR A 66 -10.64 -11.91 10.67
CA THR A 66 -11.99 -12.50 10.77
C THR A 66 -12.92 -11.74 11.72
N ASP A 67 -12.36 -11.03 12.71
CA ASP A 67 -13.08 -10.15 13.63
C ASP A 67 -13.39 -8.75 13.03
N GLY A 68 -13.00 -8.50 11.78
CA GLY A 68 -13.18 -7.22 11.11
C GLY A 68 -12.10 -6.17 11.45
N SER A 69 -11.13 -6.50 12.30
CA SER A 69 -9.99 -5.63 12.56
C SER A 69 -9.12 -5.49 11.31
N ILE A 70 -8.53 -4.31 11.10
CA ILE A 70 -7.67 -4.05 9.94
C ILE A 70 -6.24 -3.88 10.44
N THR A 71 -5.34 -4.75 9.98
CA THR A 71 -3.90 -4.60 10.17
C THR A 71 -3.30 -3.91 8.95
N LYS A 72 -2.27 -3.10 9.20
CA LYS A 72 -1.51 -2.44 8.14
C LYS A 72 -0.03 -2.72 8.38
N ASP A 73 0.54 -3.55 7.53
CA ASP A 73 1.93 -3.93 7.62
C ASP A 73 2.71 -3.45 6.40
N LYS A 74 3.92 -2.98 6.64
CA LYS A 74 4.83 -2.51 5.60
C LYS A 74 6.09 -3.37 5.62
N PHE A 75 6.49 -3.83 4.44
CA PHE A 75 7.62 -4.73 4.24
C PHE A 75 8.59 -4.15 3.21
N VAL A 76 9.85 -4.55 3.32
CA VAL A 76 10.92 -4.18 2.40
C VAL A 76 11.62 -5.45 1.93
N PHE A 77 11.54 -5.73 0.63
CA PHE A 77 12.20 -6.86 0.01
C PHE A 77 13.67 -6.56 -0.29
N ASP A 78 14.50 -7.59 -0.29
CA ASP A 78 15.93 -7.46 -0.56
C ASP A 78 16.20 -7.25 -2.06
N CYS A 79 15.38 -7.80 -2.96
CA CYS A 79 15.49 -7.58 -4.40
C CYS A 79 14.16 -7.21 -5.08
N GLN A 80 14.26 -6.70 -6.32
CA GLN A 80 13.09 -6.30 -7.13
C GLN A 80 12.31 -7.51 -7.65
N ALA A 81 13.00 -8.62 -7.93
CA ALA A 81 12.37 -9.84 -8.43
C ALA A 81 11.44 -10.44 -7.37
N ASP A 82 11.89 -10.54 -6.12
CA ASP A 82 11.06 -11.06 -5.02
C ASP A 82 9.79 -10.21 -4.83
N LEU A 83 9.92 -8.88 -4.84
CA LEU A 83 8.74 -8.01 -4.77
C LEU A 83 7.79 -8.27 -5.94
N PHE A 84 8.32 -8.40 -7.16
CA PHE A 84 7.49 -8.62 -8.34
C PHE A 84 6.73 -9.93 -8.26
N PHE A 85 7.42 -11.04 -8.02
CA PHE A 85 6.79 -12.35 -7.96
C PHE A 85 5.84 -12.45 -6.77
N PHE A 86 6.19 -11.88 -5.62
CA PHE A 86 5.28 -11.80 -4.48
C PHE A 86 3.96 -11.11 -4.85
N LEU A 87 4.00 -9.96 -5.52
CA LEU A 87 2.80 -9.25 -5.95
C LEU A 87 1.97 -10.06 -6.95
N VAL A 88 2.63 -10.74 -7.89
CA VAL A 88 1.96 -11.62 -8.87
C VAL A 88 1.27 -12.80 -8.18
N GLU A 89 1.92 -13.45 -7.22
CA GLU A 89 1.35 -14.57 -6.47
C GLU A 89 0.15 -14.15 -5.59
N LEU A 90 0.10 -12.88 -5.15
CA LEU A 90 -1.08 -12.32 -4.49
C LEU A 90 -2.23 -11.97 -5.46
N GLY A 91 -2.08 -12.23 -6.76
CA GLY A 91 -3.07 -11.91 -7.79
C GLY A 91 -3.06 -10.44 -8.23
N MET A 92 -1.95 -9.73 -8.00
CA MET A 92 -1.78 -8.35 -8.45
C MET A 92 -1.00 -8.30 -9.76
N GLU A 93 -1.19 -7.24 -10.54
CA GLU A 93 -0.50 -7.04 -11.83
C GLU A 93 0.48 -5.86 -11.75
N PRO A 94 1.66 -6.02 -11.13
CA PRO A 94 2.67 -4.96 -11.08
C PRO A 94 3.30 -4.73 -12.46
N SER A 95 3.48 -3.46 -12.84
CA SER A 95 4.26 -3.12 -14.03
C SER A 95 5.76 -3.06 -13.73
N GLN A 96 6.58 -3.37 -14.73
CA GLN A 96 8.04 -3.32 -14.65
C GLN A 96 8.64 -2.48 -15.78
N PHE A 97 9.74 -1.78 -15.47
CA PHE A 97 10.56 -1.09 -16.45
C PHE A 97 12.03 -1.24 -16.07
N GLY A 98 12.86 -1.72 -17.00
CA GLY A 98 14.29 -1.95 -16.76
C GLY A 98 14.57 -2.87 -15.56
N GLY A 99 13.76 -3.91 -15.36
CA GLY A 99 13.90 -4.87 -14.25
C GLY A 99 13.51 -4.31 -12.87
N LYS A 100 12.93 -3.11 -12.80
CA LYS A 100 12.44 -2.50 -11.55
C LYS A 100 10.91 -2.48 -11.55
N VAL A 101 10.33 -2.90 -10.43
CA VAL A 101 8.90 -2.79 -10.19
C VAL A 101 8.53 -1.31 -10.11
N GLN A 102 7.54 -0.91 -10.91
CA GLN A 102 7.01 0.45 -10.88
C GLN A 102 6.07 0.64 -9.69
N ARG A 103 5.92 1.89 -9.24
CA ARG A 103 4.99 2.22 -8.18
C ARG A 103 3.56 1.86 -8.61
N GLY A 104 2.81 1.25 -7.70
CA GLY A 104 1.42 0.87 -7.96
C GLY A 104 0.63 0.62 -6.69
N SER A 105 -0.64 0.30 -6.87
CA SER A 105 -1.54 -0.07 -5.79
C SER A 105 -2.64 -0.97 -6.29
N PHE A 106 -3.11 -1.83 -5.40
CA PHE A 106 -4.26 -2.69 -5.57
C PHE A 106 -5.31 -2.32 -4.51
N SER A 107 -6.58 -2.38 -4.87
CA SER A 107 -7.69 -2.26 -3.92
C SER A 107 -8.70 -3.33 -4.26
N ASN A 108 -9.06 -4.15 -3.28
CA ASN A 108 -10.03 -5.20 -3.49
C ASN A 108 -11.42 -4.58 -3.71
N PRO A 109 -12.05 -4.79 -4.89
CA PRO A 109 -13.33 -4.17 -5.24
C PRO A 109 -14.45 -4.58 -4.29
N THR A 110 -14.40 -5.81 -3.77
CA THR A 110 -15.43 -6.35 -2.87
C THR A 110 -15.43 -5.69 -1.48
N LYS A 111 -14.31 -5.07 -1.09
CA LYS A 111 -14.11 -4.47 0.25
C LYS A 111 -14.10 -2.94 0.27
N GLN A 112 -14.47 -2.30 -0.85
CA GLN A 112 -14.47 -0.84 -0.99
C GLN A 112 -15.40 -0.12 0.00
N HIS A 113 -16.44 -0.79 0.51
CA HIS A 113 -17.39 -0.23 1.49
C HIS A 113 -16.79 0.04 2.88
N LEU A 114 -15.57 -0.45 3.19
CA LEU A 114 -14.89 -0.14 4.46
C LEU A 114 -14.18 1.22 4.45
N ARG A 115 -14.10 1.90 3.30
CA ARG A 115 -13.68 3.31 3.27
C ARG A 115 -14.86 4.18 3.69
N LYS A 116 -14.89 4.59 4.96
CA LYS A 116 -15.62 5.81 5.35
C LYS A 116 -15.18 6.92 4.41
N SER A 117 -16.08 7.33 3.53
CA SER A 117 -15.95 8.47 2.64
C SER A 117 -15.79 9.75 3.48
N TYR A 118 -14.60 10.00 4.00
CA TYR A 118 -14.19 11.37 4.32
C TYR A 118 -13.88 12.06 3.00
N SER A 119 -14.95 12.39 2.28
CA SER A 119 -14.96 13.53 1.38
C SER A 119 -14.65 14.74 2.25
N SER A 120 -13.37 15.08 2.33
CA SER A 120 -12.93 16.36 2.86
C SER A 120 -13.55 17.44 1.98
N ARG A 121 -14.58 18.09 2.52
CA ARG A 121 -15.00 19.44 2.16
C ARG A 121 -13.74 20.30 1.94
N THR A 122 -13.39 20.55 0.68
CA THR A 122 -12.57 21.72 0.34
C THR A 122 -13.51 22.82 -0.11
N ASN A 123 -13.71 23.71 0.86
CA ASN A 123 -14.39 24.98 0.82
C ASN A 123 -13.78 25.86 -0.28
N SER A 124 -14.35 25.87 -1.49
CA SER A 124 -13.97 26.85 -2.53
C SER A 124 -14.74 28.16 -2.27
N HIS A 125 -14.35 28.87 -1.23
CA HIS A 125 -14.74 30.26 -1.01
C HIS A 125 -13.70 31.19 -1.66
N ARG A 126 -14.22 32.18 -2.39
CA ARG A 126 -13.56 33.41 -2.88
C ARG A 126 -12.69 33.29 -4.13
N ARG A 127 -13.34 33.07 -5.28
CA ARG A 127 -12.97 33.82 -6.48
C ARG A 127 -13.59 35.21 -6.36
N SER A 128 -12.78 36.20 -5.99
CA SER A 128 -13.18 37.60 -6.01
C SER A 128 -13.43 38.03 -7.46
N ALA A 129 -14.66 38.44 -7.74
CA ALA A 129 -15.02 39.11 -8.96
C ALA A 129 -14.37 40.51 -8.95
N ARG A 130 -13.27 40.70 -9.70
CA ARG A 130 -12.83 42.04 -10.08
C ARG A 130 -13.68 42.50 -11.26
N LYS A 131 -14.77 43.18 -10.92
CA LYS A 131 -15.64 43.92 -11.82
C LYS A 131 -14.91 45.20 -12.26
N SER A 132 -15.01 45.49 -13.55
CA SER A 132 -14.54 46.68 -14.27
C SER A 132 -15.00 48.01 -13.68
N GLY A 133 -14.14 49.03 -13.75
CA GLY A 133 -14.48 50.44 -13.54
C GLY A 133 -13.43 51.35 -14.18
N ALA A 134 -13.88 52.26 -15.05
CA ALA A 134 -13.10 53.11 -15.93
C ALA A 134 -12.84 54.52 -15.35
N LYS A 135 -11.86 55.25 -15.93
CA LYS A 135 -11.63 56.72 -15.92
C LYS A 135 -11.40 57.35 -14.52
N SER A 136 -10.70 58.46 -14.28
CA SER A 136 -10.11 59.55 -15.07
C SER A 136 -8.97 60.22 -14.28
N ASP A 137 -8.15 61.00 -14.98
CA ASP A 137 -7.33 62.18 -14.61
C ASP A 137 -7.28 62.64 -13.14
N TYR A 138 -6.08 62.97 -12.65
CA TYR A 138 -5.76 64.30 -12.08
C TYR A 138 -4.24 64.47 -11.84
N TYR A 139 -3.74 65.61 -12.37
CA TYR A 139 -2.46 66.31 -12.18
C TYR A 139 -1.16 65.69 -12.71
#